data_AF-A0AA38HM28-F1
#
_entry.id   AF-A0AA38HM28-F1
#
_cell.length_a   1.000
_cell.length_b   1.000
_cell.length_c   1.000
_cell.angle_alpha   90.00
_cell.angle_beta   90.00
_cell.angle_gamma   90.00
#
_symmetry.space_group_name_H-M   'P 1'
#
loop_
_entity.id
_entity.type
_entity.pdbx_description
1 polymer ?
#
loop_
_entity_poly.entity_id
_entity_poly.type
_entity_poly.pdbx_seq_one_letter_code
_entity_poly.pdbx_strand_id
1 'polypeptide(L)'
;MTKAKDVGAYKHERTQIINLLQRIQDFTNNFDENRDISLIKARHTVAIGALKEFCDVQSCIEQGAANAIELEEEANKRVDFENMYYDTVAAIESLLRRHNANTEKVVPQ
;
A
#
# COMPACT_ATOMS: atom_id res chain seq x y z
N MET A 1 -25.28 0.57 14.56
CA MET A 1 -25.41 1.24 13.25
C MET A 1 -24.36 2.34 13.19
N THR A 2 -23.29 2.14 12.44
CA THR A 2 -22.28 3.19 12.20
C THR A 2 -22.89 4.18 11.22
N LYS A 3 -22.90 5.49 11.56
CA LYS A 3 -23.39 6.52 10.63
C LYS A 3 -22.59 6.42 9.33
N ALA A 4 -23.26 6.46 8.18
CA ALA A 4 -22.58 6.62 6.90
C ALA A 4 -21.74 7.90 6.96
N LYS A 5 -20.45 7.79 6.61
CA LYS A 5 -19.56 8.96 6.54
C LYS A 5 -19.92 9.75 5.28
N ASP A 6 -19.69 11.07 5.29
CA ASP A 6 -19.78 11.84 4.05
C ASP A 6 -18.56 11.56 3.15
N VAL A 7 -18.66 11.91 1.86
CA VAL A 7 -17.60 11.70 0.86
C VAL A 7 -16.30 12.41 1.26
N GLY A 8 -16.38 13.54 1.96
CA GLY A 8 -15.21 14.29 2.44
C GLY A 8 -14.40 13.49 3.46
N ALA A 9 -15.06 12.84 4.41
CA ALA A 9 -14.41 11.95 5.37
C ALA A 9 -13.73 10.75 4.69
N TYR A 10 -14.37 10.13 3.71
CA TYR A 10 -13.75 9.06 2.92
C TYR A 10 -12.52 9.55 2.14
N LYS A 11 -12.58 10.75 1.53
CA LYS A 11 -11.42 11.36 0.86
C LYS A 11 -10.25 11.58 1.82
N HIS A 12 -10.53 11.99 3.07
CA HIS A 12 -9.50 12.13 4.11
C HIS A 12 -8.87 10.77 4.48
N GLU A 13 -9.67 9.73 4.70
CA GLU A 13 -9.20 8.38 4.97
C GLU A 13 -8.32 7.84 3.83
N ARG A 14 -8.75 8.02 2.58
CA ARG A 14 -7.93 7.68 1.42
C ARG A 14 -6.56 8.35 1.46
N THR A 15 -6.49 9.64 1.77
CA THR A 15 -5.22 10.36 1.89
C THR A 15 -4.33 9.75 2.98
N GLN A 16 -4.90 9.32 4.11
CA GLN A 16 -4.12 8.65 5.16
C GLN A 16 -3.55 7.31 4.69
N ILE A 17 -4.33 6.53 3.93
CA ILE A 17 -3.89 5.24 3.36
C ILE A 17 -2.78 5.44 2.33
N ILE A 18 -2.92 6.42 1.42
CA ILE A 18 -1.87 6.81 0.47
C ILE A 18 -0.58 7.18 1.20
N ASN A 19 -0.67 8.04 2.24
CA ASN A 19 0.49 8.46 3.02
C ASN A 19 1.14 7.31 3.80
N LEU A 20 0.36 6.32 4.24
CA LEU A 20 0.88 5.11 4.86
C LEU A 20 1.71 4.32 3.84
N LEU A 21 1.17 4.08 2.65
CA LEU A 21 1.84 3.33 1.60
C LEU A 21 3.12 4.04 1.12
N GLN A 22 3.07 5.37 0.92
CA GLN A 22 4.25 6.16 0.56
C GLN A 22 5.38 6.01 1.58
N ARG A 23 5.08 6.08 2.90
CA ARG A 23 6.08 5.88 3.95
C ARG A 23 6.68 4.48 3.95
N ILE A 24 5.87 3.47 3.57
CA ILE A 24 6.36 2.09 3.42
C ILE A 24 7.27 1.99 2.20
N GLN A 25 6.90 2.60 1.08
CA GLN A 25 7.71 2.65 -0.13
C GLN A 25 9.06 3.32 0.14
N ASP A 26 9.05 4.50 0.76
CA ASP A 26 10.26 5.24 1.11
C ASP A 26 11.17 4.43 2.05
N PHE A 27 10.58 3.76 3.04
CA PHE A 27 11.34 2.86 3.91
C PHE A 27 11.97 1.71 3.14
N THR A 28 11.21 1.09 2.23
CA THR A 28 11.63 -0.08 1.45
C THR A 28 12.77 0.30 0.50
N ASN A 29 12.65 1.44 -0.18
CA ASN A 29 13.66 1.94 -1.11
C ASN A 29 14.98 2.31 -0.41
N ASN A 30 14.94 2.63 0.88
CA ASN A 30 16.09 2.98 1.70
C ASN A 30 16.48 1.90 2.71
N PHE A 31 15.95 0.67 2.55
CA PHE A 31 16.22 -0.40 3.51
C PHE A 31 17.64 -0.96 3.32
N ASP A 32 18.44 -0.88 4.38
CA ASP A 32 19.74 -1.56 4.45
C ASP A 32 19.52 -3.05 4.76
N GLU A 33 19.96 -3.91 3.84
CA GLU A 33 19.79 -5.37 3.93
C GLU A 33 20.52 -6.00 5.12
N ASN A 34 21.44 -5.29 5.77
CA ASN A 34 22.08 -5.74 7.01
C ASN A 34 21.23 -5.49 8.26
N ARG A 35 20.11 -4.77 8.13
CA ARG A 35 19.17 -4.54 9.23
C ARG A 35 18.23 -5.72 9.40
N ASP A 36 17.53 -5.73 10.54
CA ASP A 36 16.56 -6.76 10.85
C ASP A 36 15.44 -6.84 9.80
N ILE A 37 15.43 -7.94 9.05
CA ILE A 37 14.43 -8.25 8.02
C ILE A 37 13.01 -8.34 8.56
N SER A 38 12.83 -8.54 9.88
CA SER A 38 11.53 -8.52 10.54
C SER A 38 10.79 -7.19 10.31
N LEU A 39 11.53 -6.08 10.16
CA LEU A 39 10.99 -4.75 9.88
C LEU A 39 10.36 -4.65 8.49
N ILE A 40 10.91 -5.38 7.52
CA ILE A 40 10.35 -5.50 6.16
C ILE A 40 9.13 -6.42 6.18
N LYS A 41 9.20 -7.56 6.88
CA LYS A 41 8.05 -8.48 7.03
C LYS A 41 6.84 -7.78 7.66
N ALA A 42 7.05 -7.01 8.73
CA ALA A 42 5.98 -6.26 9.38
C ALA A 42 5.32 -5.25 8.42
N ARG A 43 6.13 -4.53 7.62
CA ARG A 43 5.62 -3.59 6.62
C ARG A 43 4.93 -4.27 5.45
N HIS A 44 5.36 -5.46 5.06
CA HIS A 44 4.67 -6.26 4.07
C HIS A 44 3.22 -6.54 4.48
N THR A 45 3.02 -6.99 5.73
CA THR A 45 1.68 -7.24 6.28
C THR A 45 0.81 -5.98 6.27
N VAL A 46 1.39 -4.83 6.63
CA VAL A 46 0.67 -3.54 6.59
C VAL A 46 0.32 -3.14 5.16
N ALA A 47 1.25 -3.27 4.21
CA ALA A 47 1.03 -2.92 2.81
C ALA A 47 -0.11 -3.74 2.21
N ILE A 48 -0.13 -5.08 2.42
CA ILE A 48 -1.21 -5.95 1.94
C ILE A 48 -2.59 -5.48 2.44
N GLY A 49 -2.68 -5.04 3.70
CA GLY A 49 -3.93 -4.52 4.28
C GLY A 49 -4.40 -3.21 3.61
N ALA A 50 -3.45 -2.36 3.19
CA ALA A 50 -3.74 -1.05 2.62
C ALA A 50 -4.53 -1.12 1.32
N LEU A 51 -4.31 -2.13 0.47
CA LEU A 51 -5.07 -2.27 -0.79
C LEU A 51 -6.56 -2.49 -0.52
N LYS A 52 -6.89 -3.40 0.39
CA LYS A 52 -8.28 -3.67 0.73
C LYS A 52 -8.95 -2.42 1.30
N GLU A 53 -8.29 -1.78 2.27
CA GLU A 53 -8.82 -0.57 2.91
C GLU A 53 -9.02 0.56 1.90
N PHE A 54 -8.06 0.77 1.00
CA PHE A 54 -8.18 1.74 -0.08
C PHE A 54 -9.36 1.42 -1.00
N CYS A 55 -9.51 0.17 -1.45
CA CYS A 55 -10.60 -0.23 -2.33
C CYS A 55 -11.97 0.00 -1.68
N ASP A 56 -12.13 -0.35 -0.40
CA ASP A 56 -13.36 -0.14 0.35
C ASP A 56 -13.70 1.37 0.42
N VAL A 57 -12.72 2.21 0.76
CA VAL A 57 -12.88 3.69 0.83
C VAL A 57 -13.15 4.30 -0.55
N GLN A 58 -12.39 3.89 -1.57
CA GLN A 58 -12.48 4.40 -2.93
C GLN A 58 -13.83 4.08 -3.55
N SER A 59 -14.39 2.90 -3.29
CA SER A 59 -15.74 2.56 -3.75
C SER A 59 -16.83 3.41 -3.08
N CYS A 60 -16.66 3.81 -1.80
CA CYS A 60 -17.58 4.76 -1.17
C CYS A 60 -17.49 6.16 -1.82
N ILE A 61 -16.29 6.58 -2.23
CA ILE A 61 -16.09 7.86 -2.92
C ILE A 61 -16.73 7.83 -4.32
N GLU A 62 -16.50 6.76 -5.08
CA GLU A 62 -17.04 6.55 -6.43
C GLU A 62 -18.58 6.52 -6.44
N GLN A 63 -19.19 5.87 -5.43
CA GLN A 63 -20.66 5.88 -5.25
C GLN A 63 -21.23 7.26 -4.92
N GLY A 64 -20.40 8.14 -4.35
CA GLY A 64 -20.76 9.51 -4.00
C GLY A 64 -20.47 10.54 -5.09
N ALA A 65 -19.90 10.13 -6.23
CA ALA A 65 -19.60 11.02 -7.35
C ALA A 65 -20.89 11.57 -7.98
N ALA A 66 -20.95 12.88 -8.23
CA ALA A 66 -22.16 13.53 -8.72
C ALA A 66 -22.35 13.39 -10.25
N ASN A 67 -21.29 13.09 -10.99
CA ASN A 67 -21.27 13.05 -12.44
C ASN A 67 -20.12 12.18 -12.97
N ALA A 68 -20.12 11.95 -14.29
CA ALA A 68 -19.13 11.11 -14.96
C ALA A 68 -17.70 11.68 -14.91
N ILE A 69 -17.53 13.00 -14.87
CA ILE A 69 -16.21 13.65 -14.81
C ILE A 69 -15.56 13.36 -13.45
N GLU A 70 -16.31 13.56 -12.36
CA GLU A 70 -15.85 13.19 -11.02
C GLU A 70 -15.54 11.69 -10.93
N LEU A 71 -16.38 10.83 -11.50
CA LEU A 71 -16.13 9.38 -11.48
C LEU A 71 -14.83 9.01 -12.23
N GLU A 72 -14.54 9.66 -13.35
CA GLU A 72 -13.30 9.47 -14.11
C GLU A 72 -12.06 9.94 -13.31
N GLU A 73 -12.15 11.10 -12.65
CA GLU A 73 -11.09 11.56 -11.75
C GLU A 73 -10.81 10.57 -10.62
N GLU A 74 -11.86 10.02 -10.02
CA GLU A 74 -11.76 9.02 -8.95
C GLU A 74 -11.19 7.68 -9.46
N ALA A 75 -11.54 7.26 -10.69
CA ALA A 75 -10.94 6.09 -11.32
C ALA A 75 -9.43 6.29 -11.59
N ASN A 76 -9.00 7.49 -12.00
CA ASN A 76 -7.57 7.79 -12.16
C ASN A 76 -6.83 7.68 -10.82
N LYS A 77 -7.42 8.15 -9.71
CA LYS A 77 -6.84 8.02 -8.36
C LYS A 77 -6.67 6.56 -7.93
N ARG A 78 -7.57 5.68 -8.35
CA ARG A 78 -7.45 4.24 -8.11
C ARG A 78 -6.24 3.66 -8.83
N VAL A 79 -6.08 3.97 -10.12
CA VAL A 79 -4.93 3.51 -10.92
C VAL A 79 -3.61 3.99 -10.32
N ASP A 80 -3.52 5.26 -9.94
CA ASP A 80 -2.31 5.83 -9.31
C ASP A 80 -1.94 5.08 -8.02
N PHE A 81 -2.92 4.78 -7.17
CA PHE A 81 -2.70 4.04 -5.94
C PHE A 81 -2.30 2.58 -6.20
N GLU A 82 -2.98 1.90 -7.12
CA GLU A 82 -2.67 0.51 -7.48
C GLU A 82 -1.24 0.37 -7.98
N ASN A 83 -0.78 1.28 -8.84
CA ASN A 83 0.61 1.31 -9.30
C ASN A 83 1.59 1.46 -8.12
N MET A 84 1.37 2.44 -7.23
CA MET A 84 2.19 2.61 -6.04
C MET A 84 2.20 1.36 -5.14
N TYR A 85 1.05 0.71 -4.99
CA TYR A 85 0.89 -0.48 -4.18
C TYR A 85 1.69 -1.65 -4.76
N TYR A 86 1.52 -1.96 -6.04
CA TYR A 86 2.21 -3.09 -6.67
C TYR A 86 3.72 -2.88 -6.71
N ASP A 87 4.18 -1.66 -7.00
CA ASP A 87 5.61 -1.33 -6.95
C ASP A 87 6.19 -1.52 -5.55
N THR A 88 5.47 -1.05 -4.53
CA THR A 88 5.90 -1.18 -3.12
C THR A 88 5.96 -2.64 -2.69
N VAL A 89 4.94 -3.45 -2.98
CA VAL A 89 4.91 -4.87 -2.64
C VAL A 89 6.00 -5.63 -3.39
N ALA A 90 6.19 -5.37 -4.68
CA ALA A 90 7.24 -6.02 -5.46
C ALA A 90 8.64 -5.72 -4.90
N ALA A 91 8.90 -4.47 -4.48
CA ALA A 91 10.15 -4.07 -3.85
C ALA A 91 10.37 -4.81 -2.52
N ILE A 92 9.33 -4.88 -1.67
CA ILE A 92 9.37 -5.62 -0.40
C ILE A 92 9.67 -7.11 -0.65
N GLU A 93 8.95 -7.76 -1.56
CA GLU A 93 9.16 -9.17 -1.86
C GLU A 93 10.56 -9.43 -2.42
N SER A 94 11.08 -8.51 -3.22
CA SER A 94 12.44 -8.60 -3.74
C SER A 94 13.49 -8.60 -2.62
N LEU A 95 13.33 -7.73 -1.61
CA LEU A 95 14.19 -7.72 -0.42
C LEU A 95 14.08 -9.03 0.37
N LEU A 96 12.86 -9.52 0.59
CA LEU A 96 12.64 -10.79 1.30
C LEU A 96 13.29 -11.97 0.57
N ARG A 97 13.18 -12.03 -0.76
CA ARG A 97 13.82 -13.06 -1.59
C ARG A 97 15.34 -12.99 -1.50
N ARG A 98 15.95 -11.80 -1.60
CA ARG A 98 17.41 -11.64 -1.50
C ARG A 98 17.94 -12.04 -0.12
N HIS A 99 17.25 -11.67 0.94
CA HIS A 99 17.62 -12.08 2.31
C HIS A 99 17.60 -13.61 2.48
N ASN A 100 16.55 -14.28 1.98
CA ASN A 100 16.46 -15.74 2.05
C ASN A 100 17.58 -16.41 1.24
N ALA A 101 17.86 -15.92 0.03
CA ALA A 101 18.95 -16.45 -0.79
C ALA A 101 20.34 -16.25 -0.16
N ASN A 102 20.54 -15.17 0.59
CA ASN A 102 21.79 -14.91 1.31
C ASN A 102 21.94 -15.81 2.53
N THR A 103 20.86 -16.10 3.26
CA THR A 103 20.91 -16.99 4.43
C THR A 103 21.13 -18.47 4.05
N GLU A 104 20.60 -18.92 2.91
CA GLU A 104 20.82 -20.28 2.39
C GLU A 104 22.28 -20.54 1.97
N LYS A 105 23.03 -19.51 1.57
CA LYS A 105 24.45 -19.62 1.17
C LYS A 105 25.44 -19.75 2.33
N VAL A 106 25.01 -19.46 3.57
CA VAL A 106 25.89 -19.44 4.76
C VAL A 106 25.81 -20.74 5.56
N VAL A 107 25.12 -21.77 5.07
CA VAL A 107 25.13 -23.11 5.67
C VAL A 107 26.10 -24.02 4.89
N PRO A 108 27.40 -24.10 5.26
CA PRO A 108 28.22 -25.23 4.84
C PRO A 108 27.73 -26.48 5.58
N GLN A 109 27.51 -27.56 4.83
CA GLN A 109 27.36 -28.91 5.38
C GLN A 109 28.65 -29.36 6.06
#